data_AF-A0A7X7FA89-F1
#
_entry.id   AF-A0A7X7FA89-F1
#
_cell.length_a   1.000
_cell.length_b   1.000
_cell.length_c   1.000
_cell.angle_alpha   90.00
_cell.angle_beta   90.00
_cell.angle_gamma   90.00
#
_symmetry.space_group_name_H-M   'P 1'
#
loop_
_entity.id
_entity.type
_entity.pdbx_description
1 polymer ?
#
loop_
_entity_poly.entity_id
_entity_poly.type
_entity_poly.pdbx_seq_one_letter_code
_entity_poly.pdbx_strand_id
1 'polypeptide(L)'
;MMKTIHFPTVLAAVVLLAGATGCAKRSALPDVVLVTVEGDLPGAEALHGAPTAVFTDMHTTSPSTLPAAASVLTGLLPPEHGLRVNGVGALAPETGTLATALRREGYRCGAFLATAALSPLHGLTNGFDVYQARLSPTNIAGALTAPPSDVVEAAMAFAQPKGGPGQPVFLWVHLAPYAGIPPANAEAVDAAAAAASEQVRRLFDSLGEARAVKAVVPLFGIDPAAVFAGMSLEDAATRVAVSISGLPEPGAHETPRSLAAVRGLVEAAALGKTAPTARAGEAYRETIMPWYVFRLPPLQVAEGMAAAPGLGLGPVSPQPMATQAEMRMLKMNRHLGEGLIPPCASALAARSVDAPGAERLRRAAEALGRTGTNALAAATALVEDYPDVPVFREWLGDQHWQARDAMAACNEYAKASDLGYNMIYAYRQQAKCHQLIGNIPVAIDKAESAFLLNPSDALVRRELAQLLAGVGSALLARKEFQSAAECLNRAAWLEPRSTETMMHLARLQLETGQTNNAIGILDGVLKLKPGHPVAKRLKESLK
;
A
#
# COMPACT_ATOMS: atom_id res chain seq x y z
N MET A 1 27.71 84.55 31.32
CA MET A 1 28.62 83.38 31.40
C MET A 1 27.79 82.13 31.12
N MET A 2 27.58 81.79 29.85
CA MET A 2 27.01 80.52 29.38
C MET A 2 27.32 80.44 27.88
N LYS A 3 27.97 79.34 27.47
CA LYS A 3 28.64 79.20 26.17
C LYS A 3 27.64 78.94 25.04
N THR A 4 27.84 79.70 23.98
CA THR A 4 27.32 79.59 22.61
C THR A 4 27.74 78.29 21.92
N ILE A 5 26.82 77.65 21.21
CA ILE A 5 27.10 76.81 20.04
C ILE A 5 26.10 77.19 18.96
N HIS A 6 26.59 77.83 17.89
CA HIS A 6 25.87 78.08 16.64
C HIS A 6 26.45 77.20 15.55
N PHE A 7 25.57 76.52 14.81
CA PHE A 7 25.83 75.92 13.50
C PHE A 7 26.19 77.00 12.46
N PRO A 8 27.01 76.67 11.46
CA PRO A 8 26.47 76.72 10.09
C PRO A 8 26.95 75.60 9.14
N THR A 9 25.99 75.11 8.37
CA THR A 9 25.97 74.82 6.91
C THR A 9 27.30 74.57 6.17
N VAL A 10 27.53 73.36 5.64
CA VAL A 10 28.24 73.11 4.36
C VAL A 10 27.77 71.79 3.70
N LEU A 11 27.12 71.95 2.55
CA LEU A 11 27.22 71.18 1.28
C LEU A 11 26.98 69.67 1.24
N ALA A 12 25.99 69.32 0.40
CA ALA A 12 25.74 67.98 -0.13
C ALA A 12 26.91 67.49 -1.00
N ALA A 13 27.41 66.29 -0.69
CA ALA A 13 28.10 65.43 -1.64
C ALA A 13 27.69 63.98 -1.34
N VAL A 14 26.81 63.44 -2.18
CA VAL A 14 26.53 62.02 -2.28
C VAL A 14 27.81 61.34 -2.78
N VAL A 15 28.46 60.57 -1.92
CA VAL A 15 29.46 59.58 -2.32
C VAL A 15 28.96 58.22 -1.84
N LEU A 16 28.62 57.39 -2.84
CA LEU A 16 28.41 55.96 -2.73
C LEU A 16 29.59 55.29 -2.02
N LEU A 17 29.37 54.85 -0.78
CA LEU A 17 30.18 53.85 -0.10
C LEU A 17 29.28 52.65 0.23
N ALA A 18 28.87 51.96 -0.84
CA ALA A 18 28.42 50.58 -0.77
C ALA A 18 29.52 49.75 -1.42
N GLY A 19 30.25 48.98 -0.61
CA GLY A 19 31.23 48.03 -1.13
C GLY A 19 32.30 47.65 -0.11
N ALA A 20 32.27 46.38 0.27
CA ALA A 20 33.38 45.64 0.86
C ALA A 20 33.63 45.76 2.39
N THR A 21 32.65 45.35 3.21
CA THR A 21 32.94 44.58 4.43
C THR A 21 31.78 43.64 4.72
N GLY A 22 31.80 42.47 4.06
CA GLY A 22 30.75 41.46 4.22
C GLY A 22 30.89 40.20 3.35
N CYS A 23 32.03 39.98 2.69
CA CYS A 23 32.36 38.65 2.14
C CYS A 23 33.02 37.80 3.22
N ALA A 24 32.27 37.46 4.27
CA ALA A 24 32.56 36.22 4.96
C ALA A 24 32.30 35.10 3.94
N LYS A 25 33.34 34.34 3.58
CA LYS A 25 33.24 33.13 2.77
C LYS A 25 32.10 32.26 3.33
N ARG A 26 30.90 32.30 2.71
CA ARG A 26 29.97 31.18 2.83
C ARG A 26 30.74 29.98 2.28
N SER A 27 31.20 29.11 3.16
CA SER A 27 31.60 27.74 2.78
C SER A 27 30.55 27.23 1.80
N ALA A 28 30.95 26.77 0.62
CA ALA A 28 30.01 26.13 -0.30
C ALA A 28 29.25 25.06 0.49
N LEU A 29 27.91 25.10 0.43
CA LEU A 29 27.06 24.11 1.08
C LEU A 29 27.42 22.72 0.53
N PRO A 30 27.40 21.66 1.37
CA PRO A 30 27.73 20.32 0.93
C PRO A 30 26.63 19.77 0.01
N ASP A 31 27.00 18.92 -0.95
CA ASP A 31 26.01 18.08 -1.63
C ASP A 31 25.38 17.10 -0.62
N VAL A 32 24.12 16.74 -0.83
CA VAL A 32 23.38 15.83 0.06
C VAL A 32 22.85 14.66 -0.74
N VAL A 33 23.16 13.44 -0.31
CA VAL A 33 22.65 12.22 -0.93
C VAL A 33 22.00 11.34 0.13
N LEU A 34 20.69 11.17 -0.02
CA LEU A 34 19.86 10.28 0.78
C LEU A 34 19.55 9.03 -0.03
N VAL A 35 20.16 7.92 0.33
CA VAL A 35 19.85 6.60 -0.22
C VAL A 35 18.84 5.91 0.70
N THR A 36 17.65 5.58 0.17
CA THR A 36 16.70 4.69 0.87
C THR A 36 16.69 3.32 0.20
N VAL A 37 16.63 2.24 0.98
CA VAL A 37 16.68 0.86 0.45
C VAL A 37 15.53 0.02 1.03
N GLU A 38 14.87 -0.79 0.20
CA GLU A 38 13.99 -1.87 0.70
C GLU A 38 14.87 -3.05 1.16
N GLY A 39 14.87 -3.35 2.46
CA GLY A 39 15.76 -4.34 3.06
C GLY A 39 17.03 -3.73 3.65
N ASP A 40 17.67 -4.49 4.53
CA ASP A 40 18.91 -4.08 5.20
C ASP A 40 20.10 -4.03 4.25
N LEU A 41 21.06 -3.17 4.58
CA LEU A 41 22.31 -3.00 3.85
C LEU A 41 23.50 -3.11 4.81
N PRO A 42 23.92 -4.33 5.20
CA PRO A 42 24.98 -4.53 6.18
C PRO A 42 26.31 -3.89 5.74
N GLY A 43 27.00 -3.23 6.68
CA GLY A 43 28.28 -2.58 6.42
C GLY A 43 28.21 -1.27 5.61
N ALA A 44 27.01 -0.68 5.48
CA ALA A 44 26.81 0.56 4.73
C ALA A 44 27.67 1.72 5.22
N GLU A 45 28.04 1.75 6.50
CA GLU A 45 28.92 2.75 7.11
C GLU A 45 30.31 2.81 6.46
N ALA A 46 30.83 1.67 5.98
CA ALA A 46 32.12 1.60 5.30
C ALA A 46 32.09 2.27 3.92
N LEU A 47 30.90 2.43 3.32
CA LEU A 47 30.74 3.00 1.97
C LEU A 47 30.95 4.52 1.94
N HIS A 48 30.82 5.20 3.08
CA HIS A 48 30.83 6.68 3.13
C HIS A 48 32.21 7.27 2.85
N GLY A 49 33.28 6.54 3.18
CA GLY A 49 34.67 6.99 3.03
C GLY A 49 35.07 8.14 3.97
N ALA A 50 34.29 8.39 5.03
CA ALA A 50 34.45 9.50 5.97
C ALA A 50 33.92 9.13 7.37
N PRO A 51 34.24 9.91 8.43
CA PRO A 51 33.59 9.76 9.73
C PRO A 51 32.06 9.79 9.60
N THR A 52 31.41 8.76 10.14
CA THR A 52 30.00 8.45 9.89
C THR A 52 29.34 8.03 11.19
N ALA A 53 28.29 8.75 11.57
CA ALA A 53 27.45 8.35 12.69
C ALA A 53 26.59 7.15 12.28
N VAL A 54 26.60 6.09 13.09
CA VAL A 54 25.80 4.88 12.86
C VAL A 54 24.77 4.72 13.98
N PHE A 55 23.49 4.71 13.59
CA PHE A 55 22.35 4.50 14.47
C PHE A 55 21.85 3.06 14.29
N THR A 56 22.28 2.15 15.17
CA THR A 56 22.00 0.71 15.06
C THR A 56 20.64 0.29 15.64
N ASP A 57 19.98 1.19 16.38
CA ASP A 57 18.70 0.93 17.07
C ASP A 57 17.60 1.88 16.59
N MET A 58 17.51 2.07 15.27
CA MET A 58 16.43 2.82 14.63
C MET A 58 15.30 1.88 14.24
N HIS A 59 14.05 2.31 14.39
CA HIS A 59 12.89 1.58 13.94
C HIS A 59 12.20 2.26 12.76
N THR A 60 11.80 1.47 11.78
CA THR A 60 10.90 1.92 10.73
C THR A 60 9.54 2.30 11.29
N THR A 61 8.93 3.35 10.73
CA THR A 61 7.56 3.75 11.08
C THR A 61 6.51 2.81 10.48
N SER A 62 6.86 2.07 9.42
CA SER A 62 6.02 1.02 8.86
C SER A 62 6.85 0.07 8.00
N PRO A 63 6.61 -1.24 8.02
CA PRO A 63 7.26 -2.20 7.13
C PRO A 63 6.69 -2.13 5.69
N SER A 64 6.50 -0.92 5.17
CA SER A 64 5.91 -0.62 3.87
C SER A 64 6.59 0.63 3.27
N THR A 65 6.93 0.56 1.98
CA THR A 65 7.79 1.54 1.29
C THR A 65 7.29 2.97 1.35
N LEU A 66 6.04 3.20 0.98
CA LEU A 66 5.44 4.53 0.88
C LEU A 66 5.30 5.19 2.26
N PRO A 67 4.70 4.54 3.29
CA PRO A 67 4.64 5.14 4.62
C PRO A 67 6.03 5.43 5.22
N ALA A 68 6.98 4.48 5.14
CA ALA A 68 8.32 4.65 5.70
C ALA A 68 9.08 5.79 5.00
N ALA A 69 9.06 5.83 3.66
CA ALA A 69 9.71 6.89 2.89
C ALA A 69 9.07 8.27 3.16
N ALA A 70 7.75 8.33 3.30
CA ALA A 70 7.05 9.55 3.67
C ALA A 70 7.49 10.05 5.05
N SER A 71 7.65 9.16 6.04
CA SER A 71 8.18 9.53 7.35
C SER A 71 9.63 10.03 7.29
N VAL A 72 10.50 9.36 6.52
CA VAL A 72 11.89 9.79 6.31
C VAL A 72 11.97 11.19 5.69
N LEU A 73 11.10 11.50 4.72
CA LEU A 73 11.13 12.79 4.03
C LEU A 73 10.44 13.92 4.79
N THR A 74 9.38 13.65 5.54
CA THR A 74 8.57 14.69 6.22
C THR A 74 8.95 14.87 7.68
N GLY A 75 9.51 13.84 8.31
CA GLY A 75 9.70 13.73 9.75
C GLY A 75 8.41 13.47 10.54
N LEU A 76 7.30 13.19 9.84
CA LEU A 76 6.00 12.87 10.44
C LEU A 76 5.81 11.35 10.54
N LEU A 77 4.94 10.90 11.43
CA LEU A 77 4.50 9.50 11.54
C LEU A 77 3.35 9.22 10.56
N PRO A 78 3.11 7.95 10.20
CA PRO A 78 2.00 7.56 9.33
C PRO A 78 0.62 8.14 9.68
N PRO A 79 0.21 8.26 10.95
CA PRO A 79 -1.05 8.92 11.30
C PRO A 79 -1.06 10.44 11.02
N GLU A 80 0.09 11.09 11.06
CA GLU A 80 0.22 12.54 10.88
C GLU A 80 0.27 12.92 9.39
N HIS A 81 0.94 12.11 8.57
CA HIS A 81 1.05 12.35 7.12
C HIS A 81 0.02 11.57 6.28
N GLY A 82 -0.79 10.70 6.91
CA GLY A 82 -1.94 10.02 6.28
C GLY A 82 -1.61 8.86 5.33
N LEU A 83 -0.36 8.71 4.91
CA LEU A 83 0.10 7.59 4.06
C LEU A 83 0.42 6.37 4.93
N ARG A 84 -0.44 5.35 4.90
CA ARG A 84 -0.35 4.18 5.80
C ARG A 84 -0.18 2.83 5.10
N VAL A 85 -0.27 2.80 3.76
CA VAL A 85 0.03 1.64 2.91
C VAL A 85 0.47 2.08 1.52
N ASN A 86 1.26 1.26 0.85
CA ASN A 86 1.61 1.44 -0.56
C ASN A 86 0.36 1.59 -1.45
N GLY A 87 0.38 2.58 -2.34
CA GLY A 87 -0.64 2.75 -3.37
C GLY A 87 -1.91 3.51 -2.95
N VAL A 88 -2.04 3.93 -1.69
CA VAL A 88 -3.25 4.62 -1.19
C VAL A 88 -2.90 5.98 -0.57
N GLY A 89 -3.68 7.00 -0.93
CA GLY A 89 -3.55 8.36 -0.42
C GLY A 89 -2.45 9.19 -1.07
N ALA A 90 -2.37 10.45 -0.67
CA ALA A 90 -1.33 11.39 -1.07
C ALA A 90 -1.03 12.36 0.08
N LEU A 91 0.21 12.87 0.15
CA LEU A 91 0.52 13.98 1.05
C LEU A 91 -0.29 15.23 0.66
N ALA A 92 -0.65 16.03 1.66
CA ALA A 92 -1.18 17.37 1.40
C ALA A 92 -0.11 18.22 0.68
N PRO A 93 -0.48 19.06 -0.30
CA PRO A 93 0.48 19.89 -1.04
C PRO A 93 1.38 20.77 -0.16
N GLU A 94 0.90 21.13 1.03
CA GLU A 94 1.55 22.00 2.00
C GLU A 94 2.51 21.26 2.93
N THR A 95 2.47 19.92 2.93
CA THR A 95 3.36 19.09 3.76
C THR A 95 4.81 19.30 3.34
N GLY A 96 5.61 19.87 4.25
CA GLY A 96 7.04 20.10 4.04
C GLY A 96 7.83 18.79 4.03
N THR A 97 8.71 18.65 3.05
CA THR A 97 9.68 17.55 2.93
C THR A 97 11.11 18.05 3.11
N LEU A 98 12.07 17.14 3.29
CA LEU A 98 13.50 17.43 3.24
C LEU A 98 13.88 18.18 1.95
N ALA A 99 13.30 17.79 0.82
CA ALA A 99 13.54 18.46 -0.46
C ALA A 99 13.07 19.92 -0.42
N THR A 100 11.89 20.20 0.14
CA THR A 100 11.41 21.59 0.28
C THR A 100 12.31 22.42 1.22
N ALA A 101 12.83 21.82 2.28
CA ALA A 101 13.72 22.48 3.23
C ALA A 101 15.06 22.84 2.57
N LEU A 102 15.71 21.89 1.91
CA LEU A 102 16.99 22.13 1.22
C LEU A 102 16.83 23.05 0.01
N ARG A 103 15.72 22.96 -0.75
CA ARG A 103 15.45 23.86 -1.87
C ARG A 103 15.37 25.33 -1.43
N ARG A 104 14.86 25.62 -0.23
CA ARG A 104 14.85 26.98 0.34
C ARG A 104 16.26 27.52 0.61
N GLU A 105 17.22 26.65 0.85
CA GLU A 105 18.65 26.97 1.05
C GLU A 105 19.42 27.03 -0.28
N GLY A 106 18.74 26.88 -1.42
CA GLY A 106 19.33 27.01 -2.76
C GLY A 106 19.80 25.70 -3.39
N TYR A 107 19.44 24.55 -2.82
CA TYR A 107 19.74 23.25 -3.41
C TYR A 107 18.92 23.00 -4.69
N ARG A 108 19.53 22.25 -5.61
CA ARG A 108 18.84 21.62 -6.73
C ARG A 108 18.49 20.19 -6.36
N CYS A 109 17.20 19.86 -6.36
CA CYS A 109 16.69 18.62 -5.77
C CYS A 109 16.26 17.62 -6.86
N GLY A 110 16.80 16.39 -6.83
CA GLY A 110 16.44 15.30 -7.73
C GLY A 110 16.03 14.03 -6.97
N ALA A 111 14.94 13.40 -7.37
CA ALA A 111 14.50 12.10 -6.86
C ALA A 111 14.57 11.03 -7.97
N PHE A 112 15.17 9.89 -7.66
CA PHE A 112 15.38 8.76 -8.58
C PHE A 112 14.96 7.47 -7.88
N LEU A 113 13.91 6.83 -8.37
CA LEU A 113 13.16 5.84 -7.60
C LEU A 113 13.01 4.52 -8.37
N ALA A 114 13.27 3.41 -7.68
CA ALA A 114 13.20 2.06 -8.23
C ALA A 114 11.80 1.40 -8.18
N THR A 115 10.76 2.04 -7.67
CA THR A 115 9.46 1.39 -7.40
C THR A 115 8.24 2.28 -7.68
N ALA A 116 7.16 1.69 -8.17
CA ALA A 116 5.86 2.35 -8.33
C ALA A 116 5.18 2.70 -7.00
N ALA A 117 5.58 2.07 -5.88
CA ALA A 117 5.04 2.42 -4.56
C ALA A 117 5.29 3.89 -4.20
N LEU A 118 6.32 4.51 -4.79
CA LEU A 118 6.67 5.92 -4.64
C LEU A 118 6.25 6.72 -5.88
N SER A 119 5.09 6.39 -6.47
CA SER A 119 4.53 7.13 -7.59
C SER A 119 4.34 8.62 -7.26
N PRO A 120 4.52 9.53 -8.24
CA PRO A 120 4.22 10.96 -8.08
C PRO A 120 2.81 11.25 -7.55
N LEU A 121 1.85 10.34 -7.78
CA LEU A 121 0.47 10.45 -7.33
C LEU A 121 0.33 10.55 -5.80
N HIS A 122 1.34 10.14 -5.04
CA HIS A 122 1.31 10.16 -3.57
C HIS A 122 1.82 11.49 -2.96
N GLY A 123 2.11 12.50 -3.78
CA GLY A 123 2.46 13.85 -3.29
C GLY A 123 3.89 14.01 -2.76
N LEU A 124 4.74 12.97 -2.86
CA LEU A 124 6.16 13.04 -2.46
C LEU A 124 7.04 13.89 -3.38
N THR A 125 6.48 14.42 -4.47
CA THR A 125 7.19 15.29 -5.43
C THR A 125 7.53 16.67 -4.88
N ASN A 126 6.95 17.05 -3.74
CA ASN A 126 7.10 18.40 -3.21
C ASN A 126 8.57 18.75 -2.93
N GLY A 127 9.05 19.83 -3.54
CA GLY A 127 10.42 20.33 -3.39
C GLY A 127 11.47 19.71 -4.33
N PHE A 128 11.09 18.78 -5.22
CA PHE A 128 12.01 18.23 -6.22
C PHE A 128 11.90 18.98 -7.56
N ASP A 129 13.04 19.30 -8.18
CA ASP A 129 13.11 19.86 -9.54
C ASP A 129 13.01 18.76 -10.61
N VAL A 130 13.50 17.55 -10.28
CA VAL A 130 13.33 16.34 -11.08
C VAL A 130 12.83 15.22 -10.18
N TYR A 131 11.78 14.52 -10.62
CA TYR A 131 11.22 13.36 -9.93
C TYR A 131 11.01 12.23 -10.93
N GLN A 132 11.86 11.20 -10.87
CA GLN A 132 11.90 10.12 -11.84
C GLN A 132 11.72 8.77 -11.16
N ALA A 133 10.51 8.21 -11.27
CA ALA A 133 10.29 6.78 -11.06
C ALA A 133 10.55 6.05 -12.37
N ARG A 134 11.54 5.16 -12.42
CA ARG A 134 11.75 4.28 -13.57
C ARG A 134 10.95 3.00 -13.34
N LEU A 135 9.93 2.79 -14.16
CA LEU A 135 9.01 1.67 -14.07
C LEU A 135 9.25 0.76 -15.28
N SER A 136 9.85 -0.43 -15.09
CA SER A 136 10.01 -1.38 -16.19
C SER A 136 8.77 -2.27 -16.32
N PRO A 137 8.14 -2.40 -17.51
CA PRO A 137 6.98 -3.28 -17.73
C PRO A 137 7.27 -4.78 -17.64
N THR A 138 8.53 -5.19 -17.43
CA THR A 138 9.01 -6.57 -17.66
C THR A 138 8.87 -7.53 -16.48
N ASN A 139 8.38 -7.11 -15.31
CA ASN A 139 8.39 -7.98 -14.14
C ASN A 139 7.12 -8.82 -13.99
N ILE A 140 7.33 -10.14 -13.87
CA ILE A 140 6.32 -11.15 -13.58
C ILE A 140 5.77 -10.85 -12.19
N ALA A 141 4.43 -10.75 -12.07
CA ALA A 141 3.64 -10.35 -10.88
C ALA A 141 3.22 -8.87 -10.75
N GLY A 142 3.44 -8.02 -11.76
CA GLY A 142 2.82 -6.69 -11.81
C GLY A 142 3.46 -5.62 -10.90
N ALA A 143 4.58 -5.92 -10.24
CA ALA A 143 5.41 -4.93 -9.55
C ALA A 143 6.31 -4.19 -10.56
N LEU A 144 5.99 -2.94 -10.84
CA LEU A 144 6.79 -2.08 -11.71
C LEU A 144 8.01 -1.55 -10.95
N THR A 145 9.18 -2.14 -11.17
CA THR A 145 10.45 -1.69 -10.59
C THR A 145 11.53 -1.49 -11.64
N ALA A 146 12.64 -0.82 -11.26
CA ALA A 146 13.81 -0.64 -12.11
C ALA A 146 15.07 -1.26 -11.49
N PRO A 147 16.03 -1.74 -12.31
CA PRO A 147 17.33 -2.16 -11.83
C PRO A 147 18.03 -1.04 -11.02
N PRO A 148 18.67 -1.35 -9.87
CA PRO A 148 19.42 -0.36 -9.10
C PRO A 148 20.43 0.46 -9.90
N SER A 149 21.07 -0.15 -10.90
CA SER A 149 22.03 0.51 -11.81
C SER A 149 21.44 1.68 -12.58
N ASP A 150 20.23 1.50 -13.13
CA ASP A 150 19.55 2.51 -13.94
C ASP A 150 19.17 3.74 -13.12
N VAL A 151 18.79 3.50 -11.86
CA VAL A 151 18.44 4.54 -10.91
C VAL A 151 19.67 5.34 -10.50
N VAL A 152 20.78 4.65 -10.19
CA VAL A 152 22.05 5.29 -9.84
C VAL A 152 22.64 6.07 -11.01
N GLU A 153 22.60 5.55 -12.23
CA GLU A 153 23.08 6.27 -13.42
C GLU A 153 22.30 7.56 -13.68
N ALA A 154 20.99 7.55 -13.48
CA ALA A 154 20.16 8.75 -13.59
C ALA A 154 20.53 9.79 -12.51
N ALA A 155 20.76 9.34 -11.27
CA ALA A 155 21.17 10.20 -10.17
C ALA A 155 22.55 10.84 -10.43
N MET A 156 23.53 10.05 -10.87
CA MET A 156 24.87 10.52 -11.23
C MET A 156 24.81 11.53 -12.38
N ALA A 157 23.99 11.30 -13.40
CA ALA A 157 23.81 12.23 -14.51
C ALA A 157 23.22 13.58 -14.04
N PHE A 158 22.29 13.55 -13.08
CA PHE A 158 21.75 14.78 -12.50
C PHE A 158 22.74 15.50 -11.59
N ALA A 159 23.62 14.79 -10.89
CA ALA A 159 24.62 15.37 -9.99
C ALA A 159 25.66 16.24 -10.72
N GLN A 160 25.91 15.98 -12.01
CA GLN A 160 26.90 16.72 -12.80
C GLN A 160 26.66 18.25 -12.80
N PRO A 161 27.69 19.09 -12.55
CA PRO A 161 27.56 20.55 -12.56
C PRO A 161 27.15 21.10 -13.94
N LYS A 162 26.28 22.12 -13.98
CA LYS A 162 25.85 22.79 -15.23
C LYS A 162 26.74 23.98 -15.66
N GLY A 163 28.03 23.96 -15.32
CA GLY A 163 29.01 25.01 -15.65
C GLY A 163 28.97 26.22 -14.69
N GLY A 164 30.10 26.51 -14.03
CA GLY A 164 30.25 27.55 -12.98
C GLY A 164 30.36 26.97 -11.56
N PRO A 165 30.70 27.76 -10.51
CA PRO A 165 30.77 27.26 -9.14
C PRO A 165 29.44 26.64 -8.74
N GLY A 166 29.49 25.34 -8.44
CA GLY A 166 28.32 24.43 -8.44
C GLY A 166 27.28 24.79 -7.39
N GLN A 167 26.04 24.95 -7.83
CA GLN A 167 24.87 24.90 -6.95
C GLN A 167 24.82 23.53 -6.26
N PRO A 168 24.66 23.47 -4.92
CA PRO A 168 24.63 22.19 -4.22
C PRO A 168 23.43 21.36 -4.65
N VAL A 169 23.60 20.04 -4.71
CA VAL A 169 22.53 19.11 -5.09
C VAL A 169 22.01 18.33 -3.90
N PHE A 170 20.70 18.08 -3.90
CA PHE A 170 20.07 17.08 -3.05
C PHE A 170 19.58 15.93 -3.92
N LEU A 171 20.11 14.73 -3.69
CA LEU A 171 19.69 13.51 -4.38
C LEU A 171 18.95 12.62 -3.39
N TRP A 172 17.70 12.30 -3.70
CA TRP A 172 17.00 11.17 -3.09
C TRP A 172 17.03 9.99 -4.05
N VAL A 173 17.75 8.93 -3.67
CA VAL A 173 17.93 7.72 -4.48
C VAL A 173 17.28 6.55 -3.74
N HIS A 174 16.22 5.98 -4.31
CA HIS A 174 15.54 4.83 -3.70
C HIS A 174 15.84 3.54 -4.47
N LEU A 175 16.39 2.54 -3.78
CA LEU A 175 16.71 1.23 -4.33
C LEU A 175 15.73 0.16 -3.79
N ALA A 176 15.20 -0.65 -4.71
CA ALA A 176 14.32 -1.77 -4.40
C ALA A 176 14.96 -3.06 -4.95
N PRO A 177 16.02 -3.58 -4.28
CA PRO A 177 16.86 -4.65 -4.84
C PRO A 177 16.11 -5.97 -5.05
N TYR A 178 14.95 -6.12 -4.42
CA TYR A 178 14.08 -7.31 -4.51
C TYR A 178 12.97 -7.18 -5.54
N ALA A 179 12.80 -6.02 -6.18
CA ALA A 179 11.80 -5.79 -7.22
C ALA A 179 10.34 -6.18 -6.83
N GLY A 180 10.00 -6.16 -5.53
CA GLY A 180 8.70 -6.62 -5.03
C GLY A 180 8.47 -8.13 -5.05
N ILE A 181 9.49 -8.92 -5.40
CA ILE A 181 9.46 -10.38 -5.36
C ILE A 181 10.09 -10.81 -4.02
N PRO A 182 9.36 -11.54 -3.16
CA PRO A 182 9.94 -12.10 -1.95
C PRO A 182 11.17 -12.95 -2.31
N PRO A 183 12.34 -12.67 -1.71
CA PRO A 183 13.54 -13.46 -1.97
C PRO A 183 13.30 -14.91 -1.54
N ALA A 184 13.79 -15.86 -2.32
CA ALA A 184 13.52 -17.28 -2.10
C ALA A 184 14.17 -17.82 -0.82
N ASN A 185 15.28 -17.23 -0.39
CA ASN A 185 16.07 -17.63 0.78
C ASN A 185 16.98 -16.49 1.24
N ALA A 186 17.72 -16.70 2.33
CA ALA A 186 18.68 -15.73 2.87
C ALA A 186 19.84 -15.42 1.90
N GLU A 187 20.32 -16.40 1.13
CA GLU A 187 21.39 -16.17 0.14
C GLU A 187 20.97 -15.15 -0.94
N ALA A 188 19.70 -15.20 -1.37
CA ALA A 188 19.14 -14.22 -2.29
C ALA A 188 19.01 -12.83 -1.65
N VAL A 189 18.75 -12.76 -0.33
CA VAL A 189 18.79 -11.51 0.45
C VAL A 189 20.19 -10.92 0.41
N ASP A 190 21.20 -11.71 0.78
CA ASP A 190 22.59 -11.26 0.83
C ASP A 190 23.12 -10.82 -0.54
N ALA A 191 22.82 -11.57 -1.60
CA ALA A 191 23.24 -11.24 -2.96
C ALA A 191 22.62 -9.92 -3.45
N ALA A 192 21.34 -9.70 -3.16
CA ALA A 192 20.64 -8.47 -3.53
C ALA A 192 21.16 -7.26 -2.74
N ALA A 193 21.44 -7.43 -1.45
CA ALA A 193 22.08 -6.41 -0.61
C ALA A 193 23.49 -6.06 -1.12
N ALA A 194 24.31 -7.06 -1.46
CA ALA A 194 25.65 -6.84 -2.03
C ALA A 194 25.61 -6.06 -3.35
N ALA A 195 24.67 -6.40 -4.25
CA ALA A 195 24.47 -5.69 -5.50
C ALA A 195 24.03 -4.24 -5.28
N ALA A 196 23.15 -3.99 -4.31
CA ALA A 196 22.76 -2.63 -3.91
C ALA A 196 23.94 -1.84 -3.33
N SER A 197 24.74 -2.45 -2.43
CA SER A 197 25.94 -1.83 -1.85
C SER A 197 26.94 -1.38 -2.91
N GLU A 198 27.14 -2.18 -3.95
CA GLU A 198 28.02 -1.83 -5.08
C GLU A 198 27.50 -0.60 -5.85
N GLN A 199 26.18 -0.48 -6.04
CA GLN A 199 25.59 0.71 -6.68
C GLN A 199 25.68 1.95 -5.77
N VAL A 200 25.49 1.79 -4.45
CA VAL A 200 25.69 2.89 -3.48
C VAL A 200 27.14 3.36 -3.49
N ARG A 201 28.11 2.43 -3.49
CA ARG A 201 29.53 2.75 -3.61
C ARG A 201 29.83 3.54 -4.87
N ARG A 202 29.37 3.06 -6.04
CA ARG A 202 29.52 3.76 -7.33
C ARG A 202 28.95 5.18 -7.29
N LEU A 203 27.77 5.37 -6.69
CA LEU A 203 27.17 6.70 -6.51
C LEU A 203 28.04 7.58 -5.62
N PHE A 204 28.47 7.09 -4.46
CA PHE A 204 29.27 7.85 -3.51
C PHE A 204 30.66 8.21 -4.05
N ASP A 205 31.31 7.32 -4.79
CA ASP A 205 32.59 7.57 -5.47
C ASP A 205 32.46 8.67 -6.53
N SER A 206 31.32 8.73 -7.22
CA SER A 206 31.09 9.72 -8.28
C SER A 206 30.98 11.17 -7.80
N LEU A 207 30.69 11.38 -6.52
CA LEU A 207 30.58 12.70 -5.89
C LEU A 207 31.95 13.24 -5.45
N GLY A 208 33.00 12.40 -5.47
CA GLY A 208 34.36 12.72 -5.06
C GLY A 208 34.53 12.90 -3.55
N GLU A 209 35.72 13.35 -3.14
CA GLU A 209 36.04 13.67 -1.73
C GLU A 209 35.50 15.04 -1.26
N ALA A 210 34.73 15.73 -2.11
CA ALA A 210 34.07 16.97 -1.72
C ALA A 210 33.18 16.72 -0.49
N ARG A 211 33.01 17.76 0.34
CA ARG A 211 32.23 17.72 1.57
C ARG A 211 30.77 17.39 1.20
N ALA A 212 30.41 16.12 1.17
CA ALA A 212 29.07 15.63 0.86
C ALA A 212 28.50 14.91 2.08
N VAL A 213 27.26 15.22 2.41
CA VAL A 213 26.48 14.49 3.40
C VAL A 213 25.87 13.29 2.71
N LYS A 214 26.29 12.10 3.13
CA LYS A 214 25.87 10.81 2.60
C LYS A 214 25.03 10.12 3.68
N ALA A 215 23.85 9.65 3.33
CA ALA A 215 22.97 8.93 4.23
C ALA A 215 22.47 7.64 3.58
N VAL A 216 22.55 6.52 4.30
CA VAL A 216 21.97 5.23 3.89
C VAL A 216 20.92 4.83 4.92
N VAL A 217 19.69 4.63 4.45
CA VAL A 217 18.50 4.43 5.27
C VAL A 217 17.71 3.22 4.75
N PRO A 218 17.92 2.02 5.32
CA PRO A 218 17.01 0.91 5.13
C PRO A 218 15.60 1.31 5.60
N LEU A 219 14.59 1.11 4.76
CA LEU A 219 13.21 1.48 5.10
C LEU A 219 12.55 0.44 6.01
N PHE A 220 12.95 -0.83 5.93
CA PHE A 220 12.48 -1.94 6.74
C PHE A 220 13.35 -3.18 6.43
N GLY A 221 13.38 -4.13 7.36
CA GLY A 221 14.04 -5.42 7.15
C GLY A 221 13.22 -6.33 6.21
N ILE A 222 13.89 -7.28 5.57
CA ILE A 222 13.22 -8.31 4.76
C ILE A 222 13.40 -9.67 5.38
N ASP A 223 12.28 -10.29 5.70
CA ASP A 223 12.22 -11.67 6.14
C ASP A 223 11.75 -12.56 4.96
N PRO A 224 12.62 -13.41 4.38
CA PRO A 224 12.24 -14.34 3.32
C PRO A 224 11.23 -15.40 3.80
N ALA A 225 11.08 -15.61 5.11
CA ALA A 225 10.08 -16.51 5.68
C ALA A 225 8.70 -15.84 5.87
N ALA A 226 8.58 -14.52 5.69
CA ALA A 226 7.31 -13.81 5.86
C ALA A 226 6.31 -14.18 4.76
N VAL A 227 5.14 -14.66 5.17
CA VAL A 227 4.03 -15.05 4.27
C VAL A 227 3.46 -13.83 3.52
N PHE A 228 3.48 -12.66 4.16
CA PHE A 228 3.02 -11.39 3.58
C PHE A 228 3.99 -10.26 3.92
N ALA A 229 4.43 -9.54 2.88
CA ALA A 229 5.26 -8.35 3.04
C ALA A 229 4.52 -7.28 3.87
N GLY A 230 5.23 -6.67 4.82
CA GLY A 230 4.71 -5.57 5.62
C GLY A 230 3.76 -5.96 6.77
N MET A 231 3.67 -7.24 7.13
CA MET A 231 2.79 -7.70 8.21
C MET A 231 3.44 -7.65 9.60
N SER A 232 4.76 -7.79 9.69
CA SER A 232 5.46 -7.93 10.97
C SER A 232 5.84 -6.57 11.56
N LEU A 233 5.53 -6.36 12.85
CA LEU A 233 6.10 -5.27 13.66
C LEU A 233 7.13 -5.79 14.67
N GLU A 234 7.63 -7.00 14.48
CA GLU A 234 8.67 -7.54 15.34
C GLU A 234 9.95 -6.69 15.24
N ASP A 235 10.76 -6.74 16.29
CA ASP A 235 12.00 -5.97 16.35
C ASP A 235 12.93 -6.30 15.18
N ALA A 236 13.08 -7.59 14.86
CA ALA A 236 13.91 -8.05 13.75
C ALA A 236 13.45 -7.57 12.36
N ALA A 237 12.14 -7.32 12.18
CA ALA A 237 11.58 -6.85 10.91
C ALA A 237 11.58 -5.32 10.78
N THR A 238 11.64 -4.62 11.90
CA THR A 238 11.44 -3.16 11.94
C THR A 238 12.64 -2.38 12.42
N ARG A 239 13.59 -3.01 13.11
CA ARG A 239 14.87 -2.39 13.47
C ARG A 239 15.77 -2.36 12.24
N VAL A 240 16.36 -1.19 11.99
CA VAL A 240 17.20 -0.90 10.84
C VAL A 240 18.45 -0.13 11.30
N ALA A 241 19.55 -0.30 10.60
CA ALA A 241 20.77 0.49 10.83
C ALA A 241 20.81 1.68 9.87
N VAL A 242 20.85 2.90 10.41
CA VAL A 242 20.96 4.13 9.63
C VAL A 242 22.38 4.69 9.76
N SER A 243 23.01 5.06 8.64
CA SER A 243 24.35 5.66 8.64
C SER A 243 24.32 7.03 7.95
N ILE A 244 24.91 8.04 8.60
CA ILE A 244 24.92 9.43 8.11
C ILE A 244 26.33 10.04 8.31
N SER A 245 26.95 10.51 7.22
CA SER A 245 28.24 11.21 7.27
C SER A 245 28.09 12.66 7.73
N GLY A 246 29.14 13.22 8.32
CA GLY A 246 29.18 14.64 8.70
C GLY A 246 28.42 14.99 10.00
N LEU A 247 27.91 14.00 10.71
CA LEU A 247 27.44 14.12 12.09
C LEU A 247 28.50 13.59 13.08
N PRO A 248 28.55 14.11 14.31
CA PRO A 248 29.32 13.48 15.38
C PRO A 248 28.73 12.12 15.76
N GLU A 249 29.55 11.24 16.35
CA GLU A 249 29.06 10.00 16.94
C GLU A 249 27.98 10.29 17.99
N PRO A 250 26.84 9.57 17.96
CA PRO A 250 25.75 9.80 18.90
C PRO A 250 26.16 9.43 20.33
N GLY A 251 25.82 10.29 21.30
CA GLY A 251 25.96 9.97 22.72
C GLY A 251 24.89 8.98 23.19
N ALA A 252 25.18 8.18 24.22
CA ALA A 252 24.34 7.07 24.69
C ALA A 252 22.88 7.44 25.06
N HIS A 253 22.58 8.71 25.35
CA HIS A 253 21.27 9.18 25.81
C HIS A 253 20.53 10.09 24.81
N GLU A 254 21.13 10.41 23.65
CA GLU A 254 20.53 11.31 22.63
C GLU A 254 20.22 10.56 21.32
N THR A 255 20.32 9.24 21.30
CA THR A 255 20.16 8.44 20.08
C THR A 255 18.68 8.39 19.66
N PRO A 256 18.32 8.93 18.48
CA PRO A 256 16.98 8.74 17.92
C PRO A 256 16.73 7.25 17.64
N ARG A 257 15.46 6.84 17.72
CA ARG A 257 15.02 5.45 17.53
C ARG A 257 13.95 5.28 16.47
N SER A 258 13.66 6.32 15.68
CA SER A 258 12.63 6.30 14.64
C SER A 258 13.12 6.89 13.33
N LEU A 259 12.75 6.27 12.20
CA LEU A 259 13.03 6.81 10.87
C LEU A 259 12.44 8.22 10.65
N ALA A 260 11.44 8.65 11.40
CA ALA A 260 10.94 10.02 11.36
C ALA A 260 12.00 11.06 11.82
N ALA A 261 13.04 10.66 12.56
CA ALA A 261 14.14 11.55 12.94
C ALA A 261 15.10 11.84 11.77
N VAL A 262 15.13 10.99 10.73
CA VAL A 262 16.12 11.06 9.63
C VAL A 262 16.08 12.42 8.92
N ARG A 263 14.89 12.97 8.65
CA ARG A 263 14.76 14.29 8.03
C ARG A 263 15.60 15.33 8.78
N GLY A 264 15.43 15.41 10.10
CA GLY A 264 16.10 16.39 10.95
C GLY A 264 17.61 16.17 11.04
N LEU A 265 18.04 14.90 11.10
CA LEU A 265 19.46 14.53 11.13
C LEU A 265 20.17 14.94 9.83
N VAL A 266 19.59 14.62 8.67
CA VAL A 266 20.17 14.96 7.37
C VAL A 266 20.16 16.46 7.13
N GLU A 267 19.08 17.16 7.50
CA GLU A 267 19.01 18.62 7.43
C GLU A 267 20.08 19.29 8.32
N ALA A 268 20.29 18.77 9.53
CA ALA A 268 21.31 19.28 10.44
C ALA A 268 22.74 19.07 9.91
N ALA A 269 23.03 17.88 9.38
CA ALA A 269 24.31 17.56 8.75
C ALA A 269 24.58 18.48 7.54
N ALA A 270 23.58 18.69 6.68
CA ALA A 270 23.69 19.51 5.48
C ALA A 270 23.96 20.99 5.80
N LEU A 271 23.29 21.51 6.83
CA LEU A 271 23.32 22.94 7.15
C LEU A 271 24.32 23.29 8.27
N GLY A 272 25.05 22.30 8.80
CA GLY A 272 25.96 22.48 9.94
C GLY A 272 25.25 22.95 11.21
N LYS A 273 23.99 22.52 11.40
CA LYS A 273 23.18 22.83 12.58
C LYS A 273 23.27 21.67 13.58
N THR A 274 22.90 21.92 14.83
CA THR A 274 22.68 20.84 15.80
C THR A 274 21.48 20.01 15.39
N ALA A 275 21.62 18.69 15.41
CA ALA A 275 20.52 17.77 15.17
C ALA A 275 19.37 18.04 16.16
N PRO A 276 18.11 18.07 15.70
CA PRO A 276 16.98 18.20 16.60
C PRO A 276 16.86 16.94 17.48
N THR A 277 16.60 17.13 18.77
CA THR A 277 16.31 16.04 19.74
C THR A 277 14.83 15.62 19.73
N ALA A 278 14.03 16.18 18.81
CA ALA A 278 12.61 15.84 18.71
C ALA A 278 12.42 14.34 18.42
N ARG A 279 11.58 13.68 19.23
CA ARG A 279 11.35 12.21 19.22
C ARG A 279 12.57 11.35 19.57
N ALA A 280 13.58 11.92 20.25
CA ALA A 280 14.63 11.12 20.87
C ALA A 280 13.98 10.15 21.89
N GLY A 281 14.15 8.85 21.67
CA GLY A 281 13.58 7.79 22.51
C GLY A 281 12.16 7.32 22.17
N GLU A 282 11.50 7.82 21.11
CA GLU A 282 10.20 7.29 20.68
C GLU A 282 10.36 6.33 19.49
N ALA A 283 10.14 5.02 19.70
CA ALA A 283 10.04 4.04 18.63
C ALA A 283 8.56 3.79 18.27
N TYR A 284 8.02 4.59 17.34
CA TYR A 284 6.70 4.33 16.75
C TYR A 284 6.80 3.48 15.49
N ARG A 285 6.00 2.42 15.40
CA ARG A 285 5.86 1.59 14.20
C ARG A 285 4.45 1.06 14.04
N GLU A 286 3.94 1.03 12.82
CA GLU A 286 2.61 0.51 12.53
C GLU A 286 2.49 -0.29 11.23
N THR A 287 1.48 -1.14 11.17
CA THR A 287 1.07 -1.79 9.93
C THR A 287 -0.44 -1.87 9.84
N ILE A 288 -0.95 -1.60 8.64
CA ILE A 288 -2.35 -1.83 8.27
C ILE A 288 -2.52 -3.09 7.41
N MET A 289 -1.46 -3.84 7.13
CA MET A 289 -1.58 -5.11 6.40
C MET A 289 -2.54 -6.12 7.05
N PRO A 290 -2.63 -6.21 8.39
CA PRO A 290 -3.67 -7.00 9.03
C PRO A 290 -5.10 -6.57 8.68
N TRP A 291 -5.35 -5.32 8.27
CA TRP A 291 -6.66 -4.93 7.73
C TRP A 291 -6.92 -5.56 6.36
N TYR A 292 -5.90 -5.63 5.50
CA TYR A 292 -6.05 -6.17 4.15
C TYR A 292 -6.21 -7.68 4.14
N VAL A 293 -5.50 -8.37 5.03
CA VAL A 293 -5.51 -9.84 5.13
C VAL A 293 -6.60 -10.32 6.09
N PHE A 294 -6.73 -9.64 7.23
CA PHE A 294 -7.56 -10.09 8.36
C PHE A 294 -8.66 -9.11 8.78
N ARG A 295 -8.82 -7.96 8.12
CA ARG A 295 -9.77 -6.91 8.52
C ARG A 295 -9.62 -6.47 9.99
N LEU A 296 -8.42 -6.63 10.55
CA LEU A 296 -8.08 -6.14 11.88
C LEU A 296 -7.78 -4.63 11.84
N PRO A 297 -8.08 -3.88 12.92
CA PRO A 297 -7.59 -2.50 13.05
C PRO A 297 -6.07 -2.41 12.85
N PRO A 298 -5.55 -1.24 12.44
CA PRO A 298 -4.11 -1.01 12.39
C PRO A 298 -3.42 -1.44 13.68
N LEU A 299 -2.32 -2.18 13.54
CA LEU A 299 -1.46 -2.55 14.66
C LEU A 299 -0.40 -1.48 14.82
N GLN A 300 -0.12 -1.09 16.06
CA GLN A 300 0.81 -0.01 16.41
C GLN A 300 1.65 -0.40 17.62
N VAL A 301 2.92 -0.04 17.62
CA VAL A 301 3.83 -0.16 18.78
C VAL A 301 4.40 1.23 19.07
N ALA A 302 4.35 1.66 20.33
CA ALA A 302 4.95 2.90 20.83
C ALA A 302 5.58 2.66 22.22
N GLU A 303 6.75 3.24 22.50
CA GLU A 303 7.43 3.08 23.81
C GLU A 303 6.75 3.87 24.95
N GLY A 304 6.68 3.28 26.15
CA GLY A 304 6.00 3.81 27.34
C GLY A 304 4.92 2.89 27.93
N MET A 305 4.57 1.83 27.22
CA MET A 305 3.77 0.71 27.74
C MET A 305 4.69 -0.53 27.85
N ALA A 306 4.53 -1.36 28.90
CA ALA A 306 5.43 -2.49 29.20
C ALA A 306 5.24 -3.71 28.27
N ALA A 307 6.35 -4.40 27.99
CA ALA A 307 6.46 -5.51 27.03
C ALA A 307 6.10 -6.89 27.62
N ALA A 308 5.52 -7.78 26.78
CA ALA A 308 5.51 -9.22 27.00
C ALA A 308 5.63 -9.98 25.65
N PRO A 309 6.28 -11.17 25.63
CA PRO A 309 6.81 -11.78 24.42
C PRO A 309 5.80 -12.69 23.74
N GLY A 310 5.86 -12.77 22.41
CA GLY A 310 5.23 -13.85 21.66
C GLY A 310 4.70 -13.51 20.27
N LEU A 311 4.62 -12.22 19.91
CA LEU A 311 4.22 -11.74 18.57
C LEU A 311 5.03 -10.57 18.01
N GLY A 312 6.02 -10.14 18.78
CA GLY A 312 6.75 -8.88 18.63
C GLY A 312 5.90 -7.60 18.51
N LEU A 313 4.60 -7.63 18.84
CA LEU A 313 3.73 -6.45 18.74
C LEU A 313 3.81 -5.48 19.92
N GLY A 314 4.46 -5.84 21.03
CA GLY A 314 4.43 -4.99 22.23
C GLY A 314 2.99 -4.61 22.65
N PRO A 315 2.83 -3.63 23.55
CA PRO A 315 1.53 -3.10 23.92
C PRO A 315 0.92 -2.25 22.80
N VAL A 316 -0.11 -2.81 22.16
CA VAL A 316 -0.85 -2.17 21.07
C VAL A 316 -2.06 -1.41 21.63
N SER A 317 -2.15 -0.11 21.37
CA SER A 317 -3.33 0.72 21.66
C SER A 317 -4.03 1.12 20.37
N PRO A 318 -5.23 0.57 20.08
CA PRO A 318 -6.00 1.00 18.92
C PRO A 318 -6.51 2.44 19.07
N GLN A 319 -6.35 3.26 18.03
CA GLN A 319 -6.97 4.59 17.93
C GLN A 319 -8.16 4.59 16.96
N PRO A 320 -9.28 5.27 17.29
CA PRO A 320 -10.33 5.59 16.35
C PRO A 320 -9.88 6.68 15.36
N MET A 321 -10.12 6.50 14.05
CA MET A 321 -9.88 7.55 13.04
C MET A 321 -11.10 8.47 12.84
N ALA A 322 -10.82 9.72 12.44
CA ALA A 322 -11.71 10.88 12.44
C ALA A 322 -12.75 10.98 11.28
N THR A 323 -13.49 12.09 11.27
CA THR A 323 -14.94 12.29 11.01
C THR A 323 -15.46 12.38 9.56
N GLN A 324 -16.80 12.36 9.41
CA GLN A 324 -17.62 12.49 8.17
C GLN A 324 -17.23 13.59 7.15
N ALA A 325 -16.43 14.60 7.53
CA ALA A 325 -16.00 15.67 6.63
C ALA A 325 -14.95 15.20 5.61
N GLU A 326 -14.06 14.28 5.98
CA GLU A 326 -13.03 13.70 5.10
C GLU A 326 -13.64 12.79 4.02
N MET A 327 -14.75 12.11 4.35
CA MET A 327 -15.52 11.25 3.43
C MET A 327 -16.21 11.99 2.27
N ARG A 328 -16.38 13.32 2.34
CA ARG A 328 -16.99 14.10 1.25
C ARG A 328 -15.99 14.51 0.16
N MET A 329 -14.71 14.67 0.50
CA MET A 329 -13.66 15.04 -0.45
C MET A 329 -13.31 13.90 -1.42
N LEU A 330 -13.33 12.64 -0.95
CA LEU A 330 -13.01 11.45 -1.76
C LEU A 330 -14.06 11.15 -2.86
N LYS A 331 -15.30 11.64 -2.74
CA LYS A 331 -16.35 11.43 -3.75
C LYS A 331 -16.12 12.19 -5.07
N MET A 332 -15.17 13.12 -5.14
CA MET A 332 -14.96 13.97 -6.31
C MET A 332 -13.97 13.41 -7.35
N ASN A 333 -13.09 12.47 -6.98
CA ASN A 333 -12.04 11.97 -7.88
C ASN A 333 -12.36 10.55 -8.39
N ARG A 334 -13.01 10.48 -9.55
CA ARG A 334 -13.23 9.24 -10.31
C ARG A 334 -11.88 8.65 -10.75
N HIS A 335 -11.32 7.71 -10.00
CA HIS A 335 -10.67 6.47 -10.47
C HIS A 335 -10.05 5.73 -9.28
N LEU A 336 -10.27 4.40 -9.25
CA LEU A 336 -9.80 3.41 -8.26
C LEU A 336 -10.30 3.60 -6.82
N GLY A 337 -11.56 3.19 -6.59
CA GLY A 337 -11.90 2.32 -5.46
C GLY A 337 -11.60 2.80 -4.04
N GLU A 338 -11.66 4.10 -3.74
CA GLU A 338 -11.62 4.56 -2.36
C GLU A 338 -13.00 4.39 -1.69
N GLY A 339 -13.22 3.16 -1.22
CA GLY A 339 -14.26 2.77 -0.27
C GLY A 339 -13.77 1.66 0.67
N LEU A 340 -12.44 1.47 0.78
CA LEU A 340 -11.85 0.29 1.40
C LEU A 340 -11.47 0.44 2.88
N ILE A 341 -11.61 1.63 3.48
CA ILE A 341 -11.44 1.83 4.92
C ILE A 341 -12.44 2.88 5.45
N PRO A 342 -13.69 2.50 5.77
CA PRO A 342 -14.55 3.33 6.61
C PRO A 342 -14.21 3.13 8.10
N PRO A 343 -14.43 4.16 8.96
CA PRO A 343 -14.21 4.03 10.39
C PRO A 343 -15.10 2.92 10.94
N CYS A 344 -14.50 2.01 11.70
CA CYS A 344 -15.24 1.00 12.46
C CYS A 344 -16.31 1.71 13.29
N ALA A 345 -17.58 1.44 13.00
CA ALA A 345 -18.70 1.94 13.80
C ALA A 345 -18.59 1.31 15.19
N SER A 346 -18.11 2.10 16.17
CA SER A 346 -18.35 2.01 17.61
C SER A 346 -18.26 0.66 18.36
N ALA A 347 -17.76 -0.44 17.76
CA ALA A 347 -17.73 -1.76 18.42
C ALA A 347 -16.33 -2.39 18.54
N LEU A 348 -15.39 -2.08 17.63
CA LEU A 348 -13.97 -2.38 17.86
C LEU A 348 -13.38 -1.28 18.75
N ALA A 349 -13.88 -1.23 19.99
CA ALA A 349 -13.11 -0.68 21.08
C ALA A 349 -11.72 -1.33 21.02
N ALA A 350 -10.72 -0.51 21.31
CA ALA A 350 -9.32 -0.86 21.34
C ALA A 350 -9.04 -2.19 22.07
N ARG A 351 -9.16 -3.33 21.38
CA ARG A 351 -8.80 -4.64 21.94
C ARG A 351 -7.31 -4.82 21.72
N SER A 352 -6.56 -4.79 22.81
CA SER A 352 -5.17 -5.26 22.83
C SER A 352 -5.15 -6.71 22.37
N VAL A 353 -4.36 -7.02 21.36
CA VAL A 353 -4.06 -8.41 21.01
C VAL A 353 -2.95 -8.89 21.93
N ASP A 354 -3.21 -9.92 22.74
CA ASP A 354 -2.23 -10.48 23.66
C ASP A 354 -1.23 -11.41 22.94
N ALA A 355 -0.17 -11.82 23.66
CA ALA A 355 0.89 -12.67 23.13
C ALA A 355 0.40 -14.00 22.52
N PRO A 356 -0.61 -14.68 23.10
CA PRO A 356 -1.25 -15.83 22.46
C PRO A 356 -2.14 -15.46 21.27
N GLY A 357 -2.78 -14.29 21.30
CA GLY A 357 -3.79 -13.85 20.34
C GLY A 357 -3.23 -13.68 18.94
N ALA A 358 -2.16 -12.91 18.77
CA ALA A 358 -1.51 -12.87 17.46
C ALA A 358 -0.65 -14.11 17.12
N GLU A 359 -0.23 -15.01 18.03
CA GLU A 359 0.43 -16.27 17.62
C GLU A 359 -0.57 -17.14 16.85
N ARG A 360 -1.85 -17.05 17.23
CA ARG A 360 -2.94 -17.61 16.44
C ARG A 360 -3.13 -16.87 15.11
N LEU A 361 -3.01 -15.54 15.07
CA LEU A 361 -3.05 -14.76 13.81
C LEU A 361 -1.89 -15.11 12.86
N ARG A 362 -0.67 -15.30 13.38
CA ARG A 362 0.52 -15.70 12.62
C ARG A 362 0.32 -17.09 12.02
N ARG A 363 -0.11 -18.07 12.83
CA ARG A 363 -0.43 -19.43 12.34
C ARG A 363 -1.57 -19.42 11.33
N ALA A 364 -2.57 -18.55 11.50
CA ALA A 364 -3.63 -18.40 10.51
C ALA A 364 -3.11 -17.79 9.22
N ALA A 365 -2.22 -16.80 9.26
CA ALA A 365 -1.52 -16.27 8.09
C ALA A 365 -0.77 -17.37 7.33
N GLU A 366 -0.04 -18.22 8.05
CA GLU A 366 0.70 -19.37 7.49
C GLU A 366 -0.21 -20.47 6.93
N ALA A 367 -1.39 -20.64 7.52
CA ALA A 367 -2.40 -21.59 7.07
C ALA A 367 -3.20 -21.05 5.86
N LEU A 368 -3.39 -19.73 5.76
CA LEU A 368 -3.96 -19.05 4.62
C LEU A 368 -3.04 -19.23 3.39
N GLY A 369 -3.35 -20.25 2.60
CA GLY A 369 -2.55 -20.67 1.44
C GLY A 369 -2.13 -22.14 1.45
N ARG A 370 -2.38 -22.88 2.55
CA ARG A 370 -2.12 -24.32 2.67
C ARG A 370 -3.44 -25.09 2.82
N THR A 371 -3.70 -26.07 1.97
CA THR A 371 -4.85 -26.99 2.10
C THR A 371 -4.54 -28.10 3.11
N GLY A 372 -5.33 -28.27 4.17
CA GLY A 372 -5.13 -29.37 5.13
C GLY A 372 -5.88 -29.26 6.46
N THR A 373 -5.96 -30.38 7.19
CA THR A 373 -6.82 -30.67 8.36
C THR A 373 -6.60 -29.85 9.64
N ASN A 374 -5.65 -28.90 9.67
CA ASN A 374 -5.45 -28.00 10.82
C ASN A 374 -6.12 -26.63 10.67
N ALA A 375 -6.67 -26.29 9.51
CA ALA A 375 -7.26 -24.97 9.26
C ALA A 375 -8.60 -24.75 9.98
N LEU A 376 -9.41 -25.80 10.17
CA LEU A 376 -10.71 -25.68 10.86
C LEU A 376 -10.54 -25.29 12.34
N ALA A 377 -9.70 -25.99 13.10
CA ALA A 377 -9.47 -25.69 14.52
C ALA A 377 -8.87 -24.29 14.72
N ALA A 378 -7.97 -23.87 13.84
CA ALA A 378 -7.39 -22.53 13.87
C ALA A 378 -8.43 -21.44 13.55
N ALA A 379 -9.29 -21.67 12.55
CA ALA A 379 -10.38 -20.77 12.21
C ALA A 379 -11.40 -20.65 13.35
N THR A 380 -11.76 -21.77 14.00
CA THR A 380 -12.67 -21.78 15.15
C THR A 380 -12.11 -20.94 16.29
N ALA A 381 -10.84 -21.17 16.69
CA ALA A 381 -10.21 -20.42 17.78
C ALA A 381 -10.16 -18.91 17.50
N LEU A 382 -9.87 -18.50 16.25
CA LEU A 382 -9.87 -17.08 15.88
C LEU A 382 -11.25 -16.45 15.91
N VAL A 383 -12.32 -17.18 15.53
CA VAL A 383 -13.68 -16.67 15.64
C VAL A 383 -14.13 -16.56 17.10
N GLU A 384 -13.66 -17.44 17.99
CA GLU A 384 -13.93 -17.33 19.43
C GLU A 384 -13.28 -16.08 20.04
N ASP A 385 -12.04 -15.80 19.67
CA ASP A 385 -11.31 -14.63 20.17
C ASP A 385 -11.77 -13.31 19.54
N TYR A 386 -12.09 -13.35 18.25
CA TYR A 386 -12.41 -12.19 17.42
C TYR A 386 -13.74 -12.38 16.67
N PRO A 387 -14.86 -12.50 17.39
CA PRO A 387 -16.17 -12.79 16.79
C PRO A 387 -16.69 -11.67 15.88
N ASP A 388 -16.13 -10.47 16.00
CA ASP A 388 -16.58 -9.29 15.25
C ASP A 388 -15.71 -9.05 14.00
N VAL A 389 -14.77 -9.94 13.70
CA VAL A 389 -13.87 -9.84 12.53
C VAL A 389 -14.43 -10.71 11.39
N PRO A 390 -14.97 -10.11 10.31
CA PRO A 390 -15.74 -10.83 9.29
C PRO A 390 -14.94 -11.90 8.56
N VAL A 391 -13.67 -11.65 8.26
CA VAL A 391 -12.86 -12.58 7.44
C VAL A 391 -12.48 -13.86 8.19
N PHE A 392 -12.42 -13.86 9.53
CA PHE A 392 -12.26 -15.11 10.26
C PHE A 392 -13.51 -15.97 10.17
N ARG A 393 -14.69 -15.34 10.15
CA ARG A 393 -15.95 -16.03 9.91
C ARG A 393 -16.04 -16.53 8.47
N GLU A 394 -15.62 -15.73 7.49
CA GLU A 394 -15.52 -16.19 6.09
C GLU A 394 -14.58 -17.39 5.98
N TRP A 395 -13.40 -17.33 6.60
CA TRP A 395 -12.44 -18.43 6.58
C TRP A 395 -12.98 -19.69 7.28
N LEU A 396 -13.63 -19.55 8.44
CA LEU A 396 -14.30 -20.65 9.12
C LEU A 396 -15.42 -21.24 8.25
N GLY A 397 -16.18 -20.38 7.57
CA GLY A 397 -17.18 -20.78 6.58
C GLY A 397 -16.57 -21.59 5.44
N ASP A 398 -15.41 -21.18 4.91
CA ASP A 398 -14.68 -21.93 3.88
C ASP A 398 -14.24 -23.31 4.38
N GLN A 399 -13.82 -23.42 5.64
CA GLN A 399 -13.43 -24.70 6.24
C GLN A 399 -14.64 -25.64 6.37
N HIS A 400 -15.79 -25.14 6.83
CA HIS A 400 -17.04 -25.91 6.86
C HIS A 400 -17.48 -26.33 5.45
N TRP A 401 -17.35 -25.45 4.46
CA TRP A 401 -17.66 -25.75 3.07
C TRP A 401 -16.79 -26.89 2.52
N GLN A 402 -15.48 -26.84 2.78
CA GLN A 402 -14.55 -27.91 2.40
C GLN A 402 -14.87 -29.23 3.12
N ALA A 403 -15.32 -29.17 4.37
CA ALA A 403 -15.82 -30.31 5.13
C ALA A 403 -17.19 -30.82 4.65
N ARG A 404 -17.77 -30.21 3.60
CA ARG A 404 -19.12 -30.50 3.06
C ARG A 404 -20.26 -30.24 4.04
N ASP A 405 -20.04 -29.39 5.03
CA ASP A 405 -21.08 -28.87 5.92
C ASP A 405 -21.58 -27.53 5.41
N ALA A 406 -22.50 -27.58 4.44
CA ALA A 406 -23.05 -26.39 3.80
C ALA A 406 -23.87 -25.51 4.77
N MET A 407 -24.47 -26.11 5.81
CA MET A 407 -25.28 -25.38 6.79
C MET A 407 -24.39 -24.57 7.74
N ALA A 408 -23.35 -25.19 8.30
CA ALA A 408 -22.40 -24.48 9.15
C ALA A 408 -21.66 -23.39 8.36
N ALA A 409 -21.27 -23.68 7.11
CA ALA A 409 -20.66 -22.70 6.22
C ALA A 409 -21.57 -21.49 6.00
N CYS A 410 -22.85 -21.75 5.65
CA CYS A 410 -23.84 -20.69 5.42
C CYS A 410 -24.03 -19.81 6.66
N ASN A 411 -24.05 -20.40 7.85
CA ASN A 411 -24.21 -19.68 9.11
C ASN A 411 -23.04 -18.73 9.37
N GLU A 412 -21.80 -19.16 9.12
CA GLU A 412 -20.64 -18.28 9.31
C GLU A 412 -20.56 -17.18 8.26
N TYR A 413 -20.89 -17.45 6.99
CA TYR A 413 -20.98 -16.38 6.00
C TYR A 413 -22.11 -15.38 6.30
N ALA A 414 -23.24 -15.83 6.86
CA ALA A 414 -24.32 -14.95 7.29
C ALA A 414 -23.85 -13.99 8.40
N LYS A 415 -23.24 -14.55 9.45
CA LYS A 415 -22.63 -13.76 10.53
C LYS A 415 -21.56 -12.81 10.00
N ALA A 416 -20.76 -13.23 9.01
CA ALA A 416 -19.77 -12.35 8.37
C ALA A 416 -20.44 -11.16 7.67
N SER A 417 -21.52 -11.40 6.91
CA SER A 417 -22.23 -10.33 6.19
C SER A 417 -22.97 -9.34 7.10
N ASP A 418 -23.37 -9.78 8.30
CA ASP A 418 -24.04 -8.92 9.29
C ASP A 418 -23.10 -7.90 9.94
N LEU A 419 -21.78 -8.12 9.83
CA LEU A 419 -20.74 -7.30 10.47
C LEU A 419 -20.31 -6.06 9.66
N GLY A 420 -20.90 -5.79 8.48
CA GLY A 420 -20.74 -4.50 7.78
C GLY A 420 -20.07 -4.55 6.40
N TYR A 421 -19.43 -3.46 5.97
CA TYR A 421 -19.24 -3.10 4.55
C TYR A 421 -18.33 -4.02 3.69
N ASN A 422 -18.67 -4.11 2.40
CA ASN A 422 -17.94 -4.79 1.30
C ASN A 422 -17.84 -6.33 1.42
N MET A 423 -18.96 -6.98 1.72
CA MET A 423 -19.09 -8.43 1.93
C MET A 423 -19.42 -9.18 0.65
N ILE A 424 -18.87 -8.75 -0.49
CA ILE A 424 -19.11 -9.39 -1.79
C ILE A 424 -18.76 -10.87 -1.70
N TYR A 425 -17.68 -11.23 -1.01
CA TYR A 425 -17.30 -12.63 -0.80
C TYR A 425 -18.37 -13.38 0.02
N ALA A 426 -18.66 -12.96 1.26
CA ALA A 426 -19.67 -13.61 2.08
C ALA A 426 -21.04 -13.74 1.39
N TYR A 427 -21.54 -12.70 0.71
CA TYR A 427 -22.82 -12.79 -0.01
C TYR A 427 -22.78 -13.78 -1.19
N ARG A 428 -21.68 -13.82 -1.94
CA ARG A 428 -21.49 -14.82 -3.01
C ARG A 428 -21.46 -16.24 -2.47
N GLN A 429 -20.79 -16.46 -1.33
CA GLN A 429 -20.72 -17.79 -0.72
C GLN A 429 -22.06 -18.19 -0.10
N GLN A 430 -22.81 -17.27 0.53
CA GLN A 430 -24.18 -17.53 0.97
C GLN A 430 -25.09 -17.92 -0.19
N ALA A 431 -25.00 -17.23 -1.33
CA ALA A 431 -25.79 -17.57 -2.51
C ALA A 431 -25.54 -19.03 -2.94
N LYS A 432 -24.28 -19.46 -2.96
CA LYS A 432 -23.90 -20.85 -3.27
C LYS A 432 -24.39 -21.83 -2.23
N CYS A 433 -24.27 -21.52 -0.95
CA CYS A 433 -24.79 -22.35 0.14
C CYS A 433 -26.30 -22.54 0.02
N HIS A 434 -27.06 -21.45 -0.13
CA HIS A 434 -28.51 -21.51 -0.27
C HIS A 434 -28.95 -22.22 -1.55
N GLN A 435 -28.20 -22.06 -2.65
CA GLN A 435 -28.44 -22.82 -3.87
C GLN A 435 -28.29 -24.33 -3.64
N LEU A 436 -27.22 -24.74 -2.93
CA LEU A 436 -26.97 -26.15 -2.61
C LEU A 436 -28.01 -26.75 -1.65
N ILE A 437 -28.46 -25.96 -0.67
CA ILE A 437 -29.51 -26.34 0.29
C ILE A 437 -30.90 -26.40 -0.40
N GLY A 438 -31.05 -25.77 -1.57
CA GLY A 438 -32.32 -25.68 -2.30
C GLY A 438 -33.19 -24.48 -1.92
N ASN A 439 -32.68 -23.55 -1.10
CA ASN A 439 -33.36 -22.30 -0.78
C ASN A 439 -33.11 -21.24 -1.87
N ILE A 440 -33.63 -21.52 -3.06
CA ILE A 440 -33.39 -20.73 -4.28
C ILE A 440 -33.77 -19.24 -4.14
N PRO A 441 -34.90 -18.85 -3.50
CA PRO A 441 -35.24 -17.44 -3.35
C PRO A 441 -34.17 -16.65 -2.57
N VAL A 442 -33.66 -17.25 -1.47
CA VAL A 442 -32.59 -16.61 -0.68
C VAL A 442 -31.27 -16.62 -1.44
N ALA A 443 -30.98 -17.66 -2.21
CA ALA A 443 -29.79 -17.67 -3.06
C ALA A 443 -29.76 -16.49 -4.04
N ILE A 444 -30.91 -16.16 -4.65
CA ILE A 444 -31.06 -15.02 -5.56
C ILE A 444 -30.87 -13.69 -4.79
N ASP A 445 -31.54 -13.52 -3.65
CA ASP A 445 -31.40 -12.33 -2.79
C ASP A 445 -29.94 -12.03 -2.42
N LYS A 446 -29.18 -13.06 -2.03
CA LYS A 446 -27.75 -12.89 -1.68
C LYS A 446 -26.87 -12.60 -2.89
N ALA A 447 -27.12 -13.24 -4.03
CA ALA A 447 -26.39 -12.95 -5.27
C ALA A 447 -26.68 -11.51 -5.77
N GLU A 448 -27.91 -11.03 -5.63
CA GLU A 448 -28.27 -9.63 -5.93
C GLU A 448 -27.61 -8.64 -4.97
N SER A 449 -27.56 -8.96 -3.68
CA SER A 449 -26.86 -8.15 -2.68
C SER A 449 -25.38 -7.99 -3.05
N ALA A 450 -24.72 -9.07 -3.46
CA ALA A 450 -23.34 -9.01 -3.96
C ALA A 450 -23.23 -8.12 -5.23
N PHE A 451 -24.18 -8.25 -6.17
CA PHE A 451 -24.19 -7.45 -7.40
C PHE A 451 -24.40 -5.96 -7.13
N LEU A 452 -25.29 -5.60 -6.22
CA LEU A 452 -25.55 -4.20 -5.85
C LEU A 452 -24.33 -3.53 -5.21
N LEU A 453 -23.49 -4.28 -4.50
CA LEU A 453 -22.23 -3.78 -3.93
C LEU A 453 -21.18 -3.48 -5.01
N ASN A 454 -21.12 -4.28 -6.08
CA ASN A 454 -20.24 -4.00 -7.21
C ASN A 454 -20.81 -4.47 -8.57
N PRO A 455 -21.66 -3.64 -9.21
CA PRO A 455 -22.27 -3.99 -10.50
C PRO A 455 -21.27 -4.11 -11.65
N SER A 456 -20.06 -3.56 -11.48
CA SER A 456 -19.01 -3.58 -12.51
C SER A 456 -18.19 -4.88 -12.51
N ASP A 457 -18.25 -5.67 -11.44
CA ASP A 457 -17.54 -6.93 -11.31
C ASP A 457 -18.10 -7.98 -12.28
N ALA A 458 -17.27 -8.42 -13.23
CA ALA A 458 -17.64 -9.44 -14.19
C ALA A 458 -17.96 -10.80 -13.55
N LEU A 459 -17.29 -11.15 -12.45
CA LEU A 459 -17.50 -12.42 -11.75
C LEU A 459 -18.86 -12.46 -11.06
N VAL A 460 -19.21 -11.40 -10.33
CA VAL A 460 -20.49 -11.29 -9.61
C VAL A 460 -21.67 -11.29 -10.58
N ARG A 461 -21.57 -10.48 -11.64
CA ARG A 461 -22.58 -10.42 -12.72
C ARG A 461 -22.80 -11.79 -13.36
N ARG A 462 -21.71 -12.51 -13.67
CA ARG A 462 -21.77 -13.85 -14.26
C ARG A 462 -22.42 -14.87 -13.33
N GLU A 463 -22.05 -14.88 -12.04
CA GLU A 463 -22.63 -15.82 -11.06
C GLU A 463 -24.14 -15.59 -10.88
N LEU A 464 -24.59 -14.34 -10.77
CA LEU A 464 -26.03 -14.02 -10.69
C LEU A 464 -26.77 -14.41 -11.99
N ALA A 465 -26.18 -14.14 -13.16
CA ALA A 465 -26.76 -14.53 -14.45
C ALA A 465 -26.91 -16.05 -14.58
N GLN A 466 -25.91 -16.82 -14.14
CA GLN A 466 -25.95 -18.28 -14.13
C GLN A 466 -27.03 -18.83 -13.19
N LEU A 467 -27.14 -18.29 -11.98
CA LEU A 467 -28.19 -18.67 -11.03
C LEU A 467 -29.58 -18.42 -11.62
N LEU A 468 -29.84 -17.23 -12.15
CA LEU A 468 -31.11 -16.87 -12.77
C LEU A 468 -31.42 -17.72 -14.01
N ALA A 469 -30.41 -18.02 -14.85
CA ALA A 469 -30.58 -18.88 -16.01
C ALA A 469 -30.97 -20.32 -15.62
N GLY A 470 -30.32 -20.88 -14.58
CA GLY A 470 -30.63 -22.19 -14.04
C GLY A 470 -32.07 -22.27 -13.49
N VAL A 471 -32.49 -21.26 -12.72
CA VAL A 471 -33.86 -21.17 -12.19
C VAL A 471 -34.88 -21.01 -13.32
N GLY A 472 -34.61 -20.14 -14.29
CA GLY A 472 -35.45 -19.94 -15.46
C GLY A 472 -35.63 -21.22 -16.28
N SER A 473 -34.56 -22.01 -16.45
CA SER A 473 -34.61 -23.32 -17.10
C SER A 473 -35.48 -24.33 -16.34
N ALA A 474 -35.36 -24.38 -15.02
CA ALA A 474 -36.17 -25.26 -14.18
C ALA A 474 -37.67 -24.88 -14.20
N LEU A 475 -37.99 -23.59 -14.15
CA LEU A 475 -39.36 -23.07 -14.28
C LEU A 475 -39.94 -23.38 -15.67
N LEU A 476 -39.12 -23.27 -16.72
CA LEU A 476 -39.52 -23.60 -18.08
C LEU A 476 -39.89 -25.09 -18.20
N ALA A 477 -39.12 -25.99 -17.58
CA ALA A 477 -39.44 -27.42 -17.54
C ALA A 477 -40.77 -27.72 -16.82
N ARG A 478 -41.15 -26.88 -15.84
CA ARG A 478 -42.44 -26.92 -15.14
C ARG A 478 -43.58 -26.21 -15.88
N LYS A 479 -43.31 -25.65 -17.07
CA LYS A 479 -44.25 -24.86 -17.88
C LYS A 479 -44.73 -23.56 -17.20
N GLU A 480 -43.95 -23.04 -16.25
CA GLU A 480 -44.19 -21.75 -15.61
C GLU A 480 -43.58 -20.62 -16.45
N PHE A 481 -44.17 -20.36 -17.62
CA PHE A 481 -43.56 -19.54 -18.66
C PHE A 481 -43.32 -18.07 -18.26
N GLN A 482 -44.21 -17.45 -17.49
CA GLN A 482 -44.04 -16.06 -17.06
C GLN A 482 -42.85 -15.90 -16.13
N SER A 483 -42.78 -16.70 -15.06
CA SER A 483 -41.67 -16.70 -14.11
C SER A 483 -40.35 -17.09 -14.79
N ALA A 484 -40.38 -18.06 -15.71
CA ALA A 484 -39.21 -18.42 -16.51
C ALA A 484 -38.72 -17.25 -17.37
N ALA A 485 -39.63 -16.52 -18.02
CA ALA A 485 -39.30 -15.35 -18.83
C ALA A 485 -38.63 -14.25 -17.99
N GLU A 486 -39.14 -13.98 -16.79
CA GLU A 486 -38.57 -12.99 -15.89
C GLU A 486 -37.11 -13.32 -15.53
N CYS A 487 -36.84 -14.54 -15.06
CA CYS A 487 -35.49 -14.96 -14.71
C CYS A 487 -34.54 -14.93 -15.93
N LEU A 488 -34.99 -15.45 -17.08
CA LEU A 488 -34.15 -15.55 -18.28
C LEU A 488 -33.85 -14.19 -18.92
N ASN A 489 -34.80 -13.26 -18.90
CA ASN A 489 -34.58 -11.90 -19.41
C ASN A 489 -33.60 -11.13 -18.51
N ARG A 490 -33.71 -11.29 -17.18
CA ARG A 490 -32.75 -10.70 -16.24
C ARG A 490 -31.35 -11.29 -16.41
N ALA A 491 -31.25 -12.61 -16.58
CA ALA A 491 -29.97 -13.27 -16.88
C ALA A 491 -29.35 -12.75 -18.19
N ALA A 492 -30.15 -12.53 -19.24
CA ALA A 492 -29.68 -12.00 -20.51
C ALA A 492 -29.30 -10.51 -20.43
N TRP A 493 -29.93 -9.73 -19.57
CA TRP A 493 -29.51 -8.35 -19.30
C TRP A 493 -28.14 -8.29 -18.62
N LEU A 494 -27.91 -9.19 -17.64
CA LEU A 494 -26.62 -9.30 -16.95
C LEU A 494 -25.52 -9.78 -17.91
N GLU A 495 -25.75 -10.85 -18.66
CA GLU A 495 -24.77 -11.45 -19.58
C GLU A 495 -25.35 -11.60 -21.00
N PRO A 496 -25.39 -10.53 -21.81
CA PRO A 496 -26.06 -10.54 -23.13
C PRO A 496 -25.42 -11.49 -24.16
N ARG A 497 -24.18 -11.92 -23.92
CA ARG A 497 -23.44 -12.83 -24.79
C ARG A 497 -23.39 -14.28 -24.26
N SER A 498 -24.16 -14.59 -23.22
CA SER A 498 -24.29 -15.96 -22.70
C SER A 498 -25.07 -16.83 -23.67
N THR A 499 -24.37 -17.71 -24.40
CA THR A 499 -25.03 -18.64 -25.32
C THR A 499 -25.98 -19.59 -24.58
N GLU A 500 -25.69 -19.94 -23.33
CA GLU A 500 -26.55 -20.79 -22.50
C GLU A 500 -27.90 -20.12 -22.21
N THR A 501 -27.88 -18.87 -21.73
CA THR A 501 -29.10 -18.09 -21.46
C THR A 501 -29.91 -17.87 -22.74
N MET A 502 -29.24 -17.57 -23.86
CA MET A 502 -29.89 -17.43 -25.17
C MET A 502 -30.56 -18.74 -25.61
N MET A 503 -29.95 -19.90 -25.36
CA MET A 503 -30.58 -21.19 -25.67
C MET A 503 -31.85 -21.43 -24.83
N HIS A 504 -31.85 -21.06 -23.55
CA HIS A 504 -33.05 -21.16 -22.71
C HIS A 504 -34.16 -20.19 -23.17
N LEU A 505 -33.81 -18.96 -23.56
CA LEU A 505 -34.76 -18.01 -24.14
C LEU A 505 -35.33 -18.53 -25.48
N ALA A 506 -34.50 -19.10 -26.36
CA ALA A 506 -34.98 -19.71 -27.59
C ALA A 506 -35.98 -20.83 -27.31
N ARG A 507 -35.71 -21.69 -26.31
CA ARG A 507 -36.66 -22.73 -25.89
C ARG A 507 -37.97 -22.15 -25.37
N LEU A 508 -37.91 -21.13 -24.53
CA LEU A 508 -39.10 -20.42 -24.01
C LEU A 508 -39.96 -19.86 -25.15
N GLN A 509 -39.34 -19.25 -26.17
CA GLN A 509 -40.05 -18.72 -27.33
C GLN A 509 -40.74 -19.83 -28.13
N LEU A 510 -40.10 -20.99 -28.30
CA LEU A 510 -40.72 -22.15 -28.96
C LEU A 510 -41.92 -22.71 -28.19
N GLU A 511 -41.79 -22.90 -26.88
CA GLU A 511 -42.87 -23.42 -26.03
C GLU A 511 -44.08 -22.45 -25.95
N THR A 512 -43.84 -21.16 -26.16
CA THR A 512 -44.90 -20.12 -26.19
C THR A 512 -45.41 -19.82 -27.60
N GLY A 513 -45.01 -20.59 -28.63
CA GLY A 513 -45.49 -20.47 -30.00
C GLY A 513 -44.87 -19.31 -30.81
N GLN A 514 -43.82 -18.68 -30.30
CA GLN A 514 -43.14 -17.53 -30.92
C GLN A 514 -41.94 -17.97 -31.78
N THR A 515 -42.20 -18.80 -32.79
CA THR A 515 -41.16 -19.45 -33.61
C THR A 515 -40.20 -18.47 -34.29
N ASN A 516 -40.69 -17.34 -34.81
CA ASN A 516 -39.84 -16.34 -35.47
C ASN A 516 -38.85 -15.69 -34.50
N ASN A 517 -39.28 -15.41 -33.26
CA ASN A 517 -38.40 -14.87 -32.22
C ASN A 517 -37.32 -15.89 -31.83
N ALA A 518 -37.70 -17.16 -31.72
CA ALA A 518 -36.76 -18.25 -31.44
C ALA A 518 -35.67 -18.36 -32.52
N ILE A 519 -36.03 -18.29 -33.80
CA ILE A 519 -35.07 -18.31 -34.92
C ILE A 519 -34.07 -17.15 -34.81
N GLY A 520 -34.54 -15.93 -34.53
CA GLY A 520 -33.67 -14.77 -34.35
C GLY A 520 -32.66 -14.94 -33.20
N ILE A 521 -33.09 -15.54 -32.08
CA ILE A 521 -32.19 -15.84 -30.95
C ILE A 521 -31.17 -16.92 -31.33
N LEU A 522 -31.59 -17.98 -32.02
CA LEU A 522 -30.71 -19.06 -32.50
C LEU A 522 -29.64 -18.52 -33.47
N ASP A 523 -29.98 -17.53 -34.29
CA ASP A 523 -29.02 -16.84 -35.16
C ASP A 523 -27.98 -16.06 -34.36
N GLY A 524 -28.40 -15.38 -33.29
CA GLY A 524 -27.49 -14.76 -32.34
C GLY A 524 -26.53 -15.78 -31.70
N VAL A 525 -27.03 -16.94 -31.29
CA VAL A 525 -26.19 -18.03 -30.72
C VAL A 525 -25.17 -18.53 -31.74
N LEU A 526 -25.59 -18.80 -32.98
CA LEU A 526 -24.71 -19.28 -34.04
C LEU A 526 -23.69 -18.22 -34.49
N LYS A 527 -24.02 -16.92 -34.38
CA LYS A 527 -23.06 -15.83 -34.61
C LYS A 527 -21.96 -15.78 -33.55
N LEU A 528 -22.30 -16.06 -32.29
CA LEU A 528 -21.33 -16.11 -31.18
C LEU A 528 -20.54 -17.42 -31.17
N LYS A 529 -21.19 -18.55 -31.48
CA LYS A 529 -20.60 -19.89 -31.49
C LYS A 529 -21.09 -20.70 -32.71
N PRO A 530 -20.44 -20.56 -33.88
CA PRO A 530 -20.88 -21.21 -35.12
C PRO A 530 -21.01 -22.74 -35.05
N GLY A 531 -20.20 -23.39 -34.20
CA GLY A 531 -20.21 -24.83 -34.00
C GLY A 531 -21.20 -25.34 -32.94
N HIS A 532 -22.18 -24.54 -32.49
CA HIS A 532 -23.08 -24.96 -31.41
C HIS A 532 -24.07 -26.06 -31.88
N PRO A 533 -23.93 -27.32 -31.42
CA PRO A 533 -24.61 -28.48 -32.05
C PRO A 533 -26.12 -28.52 -31.79
N VAL A 534 -26.57 -28.01 -30.64
CA VAL A 534 -28.01 -27.96 -30.30
C VAL A 534 -28.73 -26.85 -31.06
N ALA A 535 -28.17 -25.64 -31.11
CA ALA A 535 -28.73 -24.50 -31.84
C ALA A 535 -28.91 -24.79 -33.34
N LYS A 536 -27.88 -25.40 -33.98
CA LYS A 536 -27.94 -25.76 -35.39
C LYS A 536 -29.08 -26.74 -35.69
N ARG A 537 -29.18 -27.84 -34.93
CA ARG A 537 -30.23 -28.85 -35.09
C ARG A 537 -31.63 -28.27 -34.87
N LEU A 538 -31.81 -27.47 -33.81
CA LEU A 538 -33.10 -26.82 -33.55
C LEU A 538 -33.50 -25.89 -34.69
N LYS A 539 -32.59 -25.05 -35.19
CA LYS A 539 -32.88 -24.15 -36.31
C LYS A 539 -33.24 -24.92 -37.59
N GLU A 540 -32.57 -26.03 -37.87
CA GLU A 540 -32.88 -26.89 -39.03
C GLU A 540 -34.28 -27.52 -38.92
N SER A 541 -34.72 -27.89 -37.71
CA SER A 541 -36.07 -28.45 -37.49
C SER A 541 -37.23 -27.45 -37.55
N LEU A 542 -36.92 -26.14 -37.56
CA LEU A 542 -37.90 -25.05 -37.57
C LEU A 542 -38.07 -24.39 -38.95
N LYS A 543 -37.32 -24.90 -39.94
CA LYS A 543 -37.52 -24.61 -41.36
C LYS A 543 -38.52 -25.60 -41.94
#